data_AF-A0AAD9XG94-F1
#
_entry.id   AF-A0AAD9XG94-F1
#
_cell.length_a   1.000
_cell.length_b   1.000
_cell.length_c   1.000
_cell.angle_alpha   90.00
_cell.angle_beta   90.00
_cell.angle_gamma   90.00
#
_symmetry.space_group_name_H-M   'P 1'
#
loop_
_entity.id
_entity.type
_entity.pdbx_description
1 polymer ?
#
loop_
_entity_poly.entity_id
_entity_poly.type
_entity_poly.pdbx_seq_one_letter_code
_entity_poly.pdbx_strand_id
1 'polypeptide(L)'
;MMRLTRSLLLCRNRNFSSEKLLGGKADDVQEALCLHSLLARVGMSTTGQRFGAGGSHPLFFPVGNPEPRLFAPYSIYKGKAAISVNPILPTFTKMDSGHFRVDRKGCILLTFWPAIGEHKYDWAKKQVFALSATEVGSLISMSSKDSSEFFHDPSMKSSNAGQVRKSLSIKAVPDANGYFINLNVVNNLTKTTDRFVVPVTTAEFVVMKTACSFALPHIMGWHRLTNPQLEEGAKKSSKIDPQLLDLEWDK
;
A
#
# COMPACT_ATOMS: atom_id res chain seq x y z
N MET A 1 33.73 46.85 -30.05
CA MET A 1 34.58 45.95 -30.86
C MET A 1 33.96 44.57 -30.85
N MET A 2 33.49 44.11 -32.01
CA MET A 2 32.76 42.86 -32.21
C MET A 2 33.70 41.64 -32.11
N ARG A 3 33.16 40.48 -31.72
CA ARG A 3 33.20 39.27 -32.55
C ARG A 3 32.21 38.20 -32.04
N LEU A 4 31.17 37.99 -32.84
CA LEU A 4 30.28 36.83 -32.82
C LEU A 4 30.99 35.62 -33.44
N THR A 5 30.62 34.42 -32.99
CA THR A 5 30.61 33.22 -33.86
C THR A 5 29.41 32.33 -33.52
N ARG A 6 28.59 32.07 -34.56
CA ARG A 6 27.51 31.08 -34.64
C ARG A 6 27.99 29.94 -35.55
N SER A 7 27.61 28.69 -35.23
CA SER A 7 27.31 27.60 -36.19
C SER A 7 26.68 26.45 -35.37
N LEU A 8 25.38 26.15 -35.41
CA LEU A 8 24.54 25.41 -36.38
C LEU A 8 24.91 23.93 -36.62
N LEU A 9 23.97 23.08 -36.14
CA LEU A 9 23.40 21.84 -36.70
C LEU A 9 24.28 20.61 -36.97
N LEU A 10 23.91 19.47 -36.36
CA LEU A 10 23.46 18.28 -37.10
C LEU A 10 22.74 17.27 -36.19
N CYS A 11 21.48 16.98 -36.53
CA CYS A 11 20.72 15.85 -36.02
C CYS A 11 21.30 14.53 -36.56
N ARG A 12 21.30 13.47 -35.74
CA ARG A 12 21.32 12.10 -36.26
C ARG A 12 20.47 11.17 -35.39
N ASN A 13 19.28 10.90 -35.92
CA ASN A 13 18.36 9.85 -35.50
C ASN A 13 18.82 8.53 -36.13
N ARG A 14 18.89 7.43 -35.36
CA ARG A 14 19.01 6.06 -35.88
C ARG A 14 18.23 5.10 -34.99
N ASN A 15 17.13 4.60 -35.56
CA ASN A 15 16.43 3.41 -35.14
C ASN A 15 17.32 2.17 -35.33
N PHE A 16 17.23 1.18 -34.43
CA PHE A 16 17.42 -0.21 -34.80
C PHE A 16 16.54 -1.12 -33.95
N SER A 17 15.66 -1.83 -34.64
CA SER A 17 14.85 -2.95 -34.16
C SER A 17 15.68 -4.23 -34.22
N SER A 18 15.50 -5.14 -33.26
CA SER A 18 15.64 -6.58 -33.52
C SER A 18 14.81 -7.36 -32.53
N GLU A 19 13.72 -7.92 -33.02
CA GLU A 19 13.12 -9.14 -32.49
C GLU A 19 14.09 -10.31 -32.69
N LYS A 20 14.15 -11.25 -31.75
CA LYS A 20 14.30 -12.68 -32.01
C LYS A 20 13.74 -13.47 -30.84
N LEU A 21 13.06 -14.55 -31.21
CA LEU A 21 12.12 -15.37 -30.45
C LEU A 21 12.73 -16.78 -30.27
N LEU A 22 12.21 -17.52 -29.28
CA LEU A 22 12.33 -18.97 -28.99
C LEU A 22 13.55 -19.38 -28.13
N GLY A 23 13.45 -20.21 -27.08
CA GLY A 23 12.33 -20.96 -26.48
C GLY A 23 12.83 -21.98 -25.43
N GLY A 24 11.98 -22.35 -24.47
CA GLY A 24 12.13 -23.47 -23.51
C GLY A 24 12.94 -23.14 -22.24
N LYS A 25 12.57 -23.50 -21.00
CA LYS A 25 11.57 -24.44 -20.46
C LYS A 25 11.26 -23.98 -19.01
N ALA A 26 10.03 -24.23 -18.58
CA ALA A 26 9.49 -23.83 -17.27
C ALA A 26 10.16 -24.58 -16.11
N ASP A 27 10.51 -23.86 -15.04
CA ASP A 27 10.60 -24.40 -13.68
C ASP A 27 10.08 -23.34 -12.69
N ASP A 28 9.33 -23.87 -11.74
CA ASP A 28 8.41 -23.25 -10.79
C ASP A 28 9.15 -22.47 -9.68
N VAL A 29 9.00 -21.14 -9.63
CA VAL A 29 9.41 -20.30 -8.49
C VAL A 29 8.43 -19.13 -8.35
N GLN A 30 7.28 -19.40 -7.73
CA GLN A 30 6.28 -18.38 -7.41
C GLN A 30 6.49 -17.83 -5.99
N GLU A 31 7.46 -16.93 -5.81
CA GLU A 31 7.47 -15.96 -4.71
C GLU A 31 8.51 -14.85 -4.97
N ALA A 32 8.20 -13.84 -5.78
CA ALA A 32 8.91 -12.53 -5.75
C ALA A 32 8.28 -11.45 -6.67
N LEU A 33 6.96 -11.23 -6.72
CA LEU A 33 6.40 -10.13 -7.53
C LEU A 33 5.18 -9.45 -6.87
N CYS A 34 5.40 -8.73 -5.76
CA CYS A 34 4.32 -8.06 -5.02
C CYS A 34 4.12 -6.56 -5.37
N LEU A 35 4.82 -6.00 -6.37
CA LEU A 35 4.77 -4.54 -6.61
C LEU A 35 4.37 -4.08 -8.01
N HIS A 36 4.14 -4.97 -8.98
CA HIS A 36 3.86 -4.53 -10.36
C HIS A 36 2.37 -4.32 -10.69
N SER A 37 1.42 -4.86 -9.92
CA SER A 37 0.00 -4.84 -10.33
C SER A 37 -0.84 -3.66 -9.82
N LEU A 38 -0.30 -2.77 -8.97
CA LEU A 38 -1.10 -1.71 -8.34
C LEU A 38 -0.90 -0.29 -8.89
N LEU A 39 -0.05 -0.11 -9.92
CA LEU A 39 0.27 1.23 -10.48
C LEU A 39 -0.51 1.61 -11.74
N ALA A 40 -1.69 1.02 -11.98
CA ALA A 40 -2.57 1.47 -13.06
C ALA A 40 -3.46 2.65 -12.60
N ARG A 41 -3.02 3.85 -12.96
CA ARG A 41 -3.82 5.05 -13.29
C ARG A 41 -4.98 5.45 -12.36
N VAL A 42 -4.78 6.50 -11.57
CA VAL A 42 -5.82 7.52 -11.31
C VAL A 42 -5.12 8.88 -11.22
N GLY A 43 -5.44 9.77 -12.16
CA GLY A 43 -5.13 11.19 -12.06
C GLY A 43 -6.33 11.88 -11.42
N MET A 44 -6.14 12.54 -10.28
CA MET A 44 -7.18 13.39 -9.71
C MET A 44 -7.15 14.75 -10.43
N SER A 45 -8.06 14.93 -11.38
CA SER A 45 -8.42 16.27 -11.89
C SER A 45 -9.53 16.81 -10.99
N THR A 46 -9.27 17.93 -10.32
CA THR A 46 -10.28 18.68 -9.59
C THR A 46 -11.11 19.49 -10.58
N THR A 47 -12.24 18.95 -11.02
CA THR A 47 -13.35 19.77 -11.56
C THR A 47 -14.65 19.07 -11.21
N GLY A 48 -15.42 19.69 -10.32
CA GLY A 48 -16.72 19.18 -9.92
C GLY A 48 -17.73 19.28 -11.05
N GLN A 49 -18.44 18.18 -11.34
CA GLN A 49 -19.73 18.21 -12.00
C GLN A 49 -20.68 17.20 -11.34
N ARG A 50 -21.87 17.72 -11.02
CA ARG A 50 -23.02 17.06 -10.40
C ARG A 50 -23.55 15.92 -11.27
N PHE A 51 -23.92 14.81 -10.62
CA PHE A 51 -25.08 13.98 -10.95
C PHE A 51 -25.67 13.59 -9.58
N GLY A 52 -26.91 13.94 -9.22
CA GLY A 52 -28.16 13.61 -9.87
C GLY A 52 -28.93 12.77 -8.86
N ALA A 53 -29.91 13.38 -8.19
CA ALA A 53 -30.62 12.81 -7.04
C ALA A 53 -31.43 11.56 -7.40
N GLY A 54 -31.32 10.55 -6.55
CA GLY A 54 -32.18 9.36 -6.50
C GLY A 54 -31.89 8.64 -5.20
N GLY A 55 -32.67 8.93 -4.15
CA GLY A 55 -32.46 8.40 -2.81
C GLY A 55 -32.88 6.94 -2.69
N SER A 56 -31.98 6.11 -2.17
CA SER A 56 -32.28 4.99 -1.28
C SER A 56 -30.97 4.48 -0.67
N HIS A 57 -30.94 4.32 0.65
CA HIS A 57 -29.83 3.75 1.42
C HIS A 57 -29.50 2.29 1.01
N PRO A 58 -28.29 1.80 1.34
CA PRO A 58 -27.51 0.96 0.43
C PRO A 58 -27.60 -0.54 0.74
N LEU A 59 -27.00 -1.33 -0.16
CA LEU A 59 -26.64 -2.76 -0.08
C LEU A 59 -27.44 -3.75 -0.93
N PHE A 60 -27.86 -3.38 -2.13
CA PHE A 60 -28.10 -4.38 -3.18
C PHE A 60 -27.54 -3.89 -4.52
N PHE A 61 -26.37 -4.40 -4.89
CA PHE A 61 -25.89 -4.33 -6.27
C PHE A 61 -26.29 -5.63 -6.98
N PRO A 62 -26.83 -5.56 -8.21
CA PRO A 62 -27.18 -6.75 -8.96
C PRO A 62 -25.93 -7.57 -9.29
N VAL A 63 -26.04 -8.89 -9.09
CA VAL A 63 -25.03 -9.91 -9.40
C VAL A 63 -24.59 -9.76 -10.86
N GLY A 64 -23.30 -9.51 -11.08
CA GLY A 64 -22.68 -9.50 -12.41
C GLY A 64 -21.76 -8.32 -12.71
N ASN A 65 -21.80 -7.25 -11.91
CA ASN A 65 -20.81 -6.17 -12.01
C ASN A 65 -19.73 -6.35 -10.92
N PRO A 66 -18.44 -6.15 -11.22
CA PRO A 66 -17.44 -6.08 -10.17
C PRO A 66 -17.84 -4.96 -9.20
N GLU A 67 -17.92 -5.30 -7.91
CA GLU A 67 -18.17 -4.34 -6.83
C GLU A 67 -17.34 -3.06 -7.07
N PRO A 68 -17.95 -1.87 -7.00
CA PRO A 68 -17.23 -0.63 -7.26
C PRO A 68 -16.03 -0.53 -6.32
N ARG A 69 -14.85 -0.30 -6.89
CA ARG A 69 -13.63 -0.13 -6.10
C ARG A 69 -13.71 1.19 -5.35
N LEU A 70 -13.84 1.12 -4.03
CA LEU A 70 -13.81 2.29 -3.15
C LEU A 70 -12.35 2.68 -2.84
N PHE A 71 -12.03 3.95 -3.04
CA PHE A 71 -10.73 4.53 -2.69
C PHE A 71 -10.94 5.62 -1.64
N ALA A 72 -10.47 5.36 -0.41
CA ALA A 72 -10.64 6.28 0.71
C ALA A 72 -9.33 6.41 1.54
N PRO A 73 -8.24 6.91 0.95
CA PRO A 73 -6.98 7.09 1.68
C PRO A 73 -7.07 8.24 2.70
N TYR A 74 -6.54 8.04 3.90
CA TYR A 74 -6.29 9.15 4.83
C TYR A 74 -4.98 9.85 4.43
N SER A 75 -5.01 11.15 4.17
CA SER A 75 -3.86 11.90 3.65
C SER A 75 -3.49 13.08 4.54
N ILE A 76 -2.19 13.29 4.75
CA ILE A 76 -1.62 14.41 5.51
C ILE A 76 -0.70 15.21 4.58
N TYR A 77 -0.96 16.52 4.49
CA TYR A 77 -0.24 17.44 3.62
C TYR A 77 0.63 18.40 4.42
N LYS A 78 1.94 18.45 4.13
CA LYS A 78 2.92 19.33 4.81
C LYS A 78 3.82 20.04 3.80
N GLY A 79 4.59 21.01 4.27
CA GLY A 79 5.33 21.93 3.39
C GLY A 79 6.37 21.28 2.47
N LYS A 80 6.97 20.14 2.84
CA LYS A 80 8.03 19.47 2.05
C LYS A 80 7.60 18.16 1.39
N ALA A 81 6.63 17.49 1.98
CA ALA A 81 6.14 16.20 1.52
C ALA A 81 4.74 15.97 2.09
N ALA A 82 4.07 14.99 1.53
CA ALA A 82 2.78 14.53 2.01
C ALA A 82 2.74 13.00 1.96
N ILE A 83 1.86 12.43 2.78
CA ILE A 83 1.72 11.00 2.98
C ILE A 83 0.24 10.62 2.91
N SER A 84 -0.09 9.50 2.28
CA SER A 84 -1.37 8.81 2.48
C SER A 84 -1.20 7.43 3.08
N VAL A 85 -2.21 7.02 3.83
CA VAL A 85 -2.39 5.71 4.44
C VAL A 85 -3.60 5.05 3.80
N ASN A 86 -3.41 3.91 3.15
CA ASN A 86 -4.48 3.19 2.46
C ASN A 86 -4.43 1.68 2.77
N PRO A 87 -5.52 1.06 3.26
CA PRO A 87 -5.57 -0.38 3.44
C PRO A 87 -5.65 -1.11 2.10
N ILE A 88 -4.87 -2.18 1.97
CA ILE A 88 -4.90 -3.12 0.87
C ILE A 88 -5.38 -4.46 1.42
N LEU A 89 -6.57 -4.88 1.02
CA LEU A 89 -7.18 -6.14 1.47
C LEU A 89 -6.37 -7.36 0.99
N PRO A 90 -6.45 -8.50 1.70
CA PRO A 90 -5.86 -9.75 1.26
C PRO A 90 -6.57 -10.28 0.01
N THR A 91 -5.90 -11.18 -0.72
CA THR A 91 -6.52 -12.02 -1.75
C THR A 91 -6.80 -13.41 -1.19
N PHE A 92 -7.71 -14.12 -1.84
CA PHE A 92 -8.10 -15.46 -1.45
C PHE A 92 -8.07 -16.38 -2.67
N THR A 93 -7.65 -17.63 -2.45
CA THR A 93 -7.70 -18.70 -3.45
C THR A 93 -8.68 -19.76 -2.99
N LYS A 94 -9.50 -20.26 -3.92
CA LYS A 94 -10.45 -21.34 -3.66
C LYS A 94 -9.70 -22.68 -3.63
N MET A 95 -9.96 -23.47 -2.61
CA MET A 95 -9.42 -24.83 -2.44
C MET A 95 -10.34 -25.86 -3.09
N ASP A 96 -9.82 -27.08 -3.32
CA ASP A 96 -10.58 -28.20 -3.89
C ASP A 96 -11.79 -28.59 -3.03
N SER A 97 -11.71 -28.38 -1.71
CA SER A 97 -12.80 -28.56 -0.76
C SER A 97 -13.93 -27.53 -0.89
N GLY A 98 -13.78 -26.53 -1.76
CA GLY A 98 -14.73 -25.43 -1.93
C GLY A 98 -14.50 -24.24 -0.98
N HIS A 99 -13.68 -24.41 0.06
CA HIS A 99 -13.33 -23.35 1.00
C HIS A 99 -12.33 -22.35 0.42
N PHE A 100 -12.25 -21.16 1.02
CA PHE A 100 -11.28 -20.14 0.64
C PHE A 100 -10.15 -20.05 1.66
N ARG A 101 -8.92 -19.91 1.16
CA ARG A 101 -7.74 -19.63 1.98
C ARG A 101 -7.13 -18.29 1.57
N VAL A 102 -6.58 -17.56 2.54
CA VAL A 102 -5.78 -16.36 2.24
C VAL A 102 -4.58 -16.75 1.40
N ASP A 103 -4.44 -16.09 0.25
CA ASP A 103 -3.38 -16.31 -0.74
C ASP A 103 -2.28 -15.26 -0.56
N ARG A 104 -2.60 -13.99 -0.78
CA ARG A 104 -1.75 -12.84 -0.45
C ARG A 104 -2.30 -12.14 0.78
N LYS A 105 -1.45 -11.94 1.79
CA LYS A 105 -1.78 -11.12 2.97
C LYS A 105 -2.06 -9.67 2.56
N GLY A 106 -2.99 -9.02 3.26
CA GLY A 106 -3.21 -7.58 3.14
C GLY A 106 -2.10 -6.77 3.81
N CYS A 107 -2.11 -5.46 3.58
CA CYS A 107 -1.16 -4.52 4.17
C CYS A 107 -1.76 -3.12 4.29
N ILE A 108 -1.10 -2.22 5.04
CA ILE A 108 -1.35 -0.78 4.96
C ILE A 108 -0.30 -0.16 4.03
N LEU A 109 -0.73 0.38 2.90
CA LEU A 109 0.15 1.05 1.95
C LEU A 109 0.33 2.51 2.35
N LEU A 110 1.56 2.88 2.71
CA LEU A 110 1.99 4.25 2.86
C LEU A 110 2.53 4.75 1.51
N THR A 111 2.04 5.89 1.05
CA THR A 111 2.52 6.52 -0.18
C THR A 111 2.97 7.94 0.15
N PHE A 112 4.19 8.28 -0.25
CA PHE A 112 4.82 9.58 -0.02
C PHE A 112 5.01 10.29 -1.34
N TRP A 113 4.83 11.60 -1.37
CA TRP A 113 5.13 12.44 -2.53
C TRP A 113 5.79 13.76 -2.11
N PRO A 114 6.76 14.26 -2.88
CA PRO A 114 7.47 15.49 -2.53
C PRO A 114 6.64 16.71 -2.93
N ALA A 115 6.77 17.80 -2.17
CA ALA A 115 6.22 19.08 -2.55
C ALA A 115 7.00 19.66 -3.74
N ILE A 116 6.29 20.29 -4.68
CA ILE A 116 6.86 21.01 -5.83
C ILE A 116 6.43 22.48 -5.87
N GLY A 117 5.77 22.93 -4.82
CA GLY A 117 5.29 24.29 -4.64
C GLY A 117 4.30 24.35 -3.48
N GLU A 118 3.81 25.54 -3.19
CA GLU A 118 2.78 25.74 -2.19
C GLU A 118 1.53 24.93 -2.53
N HIS A 119 1.14 24.03 -1.62
CA HIS A 119 0.01 23.11 -1.78
C HIS A 119 0.03 22.27 -3.07
N LYS A 120 1.21 22.03 -3.65
CA LYS A 120 1.40 21.22 -4.87
C LYS A 120 2.39 20.12 -4.62
N TYR A 121 2.06 18.92 -5.09
CA TYR A 121 2.87 17.72 -4.86
C TYR A 121 3.05 16.90 -6.14
N ASP A 122 4.22 16.30 -6.30
CA ASP A 122 4.58 15.51 -7.49
C ASP A 122 4.25 14.03 -7.30
N TRP A 123 3.09 13.62 -7.83
CA TRP A 123 2.64 12.22 -7.81
C TRP A 123 3.52 11.28 -8.65
N ALA A 124 4.24 11.80 -9.65
CA ALA A 124 5.11 11.00 -10.50
C ALA A 124 6.36 10.54 -9.74
N LYS A 125 6.83 11.34 -8.77
CA LYS A 125 7.97 11.02 -7.90
C LYS A 125 7.57 10.42 -6.56
N LYS A 126 6.41 9.77 -6.49
CA LYS A 126 5.97 9.10 -5.26
C LYS A 126 6.85 7.91 -4.90
N GLN A 127 7.01 7.65 -3.62
CA GLN A 127 7.56 6.40 -3.09
C GLN A 127 6.55 5.70 -2.19
N VAL A 128 6.60 4.37 -2.15
CA VAL A 128 5.67 3.53 -1.38
C VAL A 128 6.38 2.66 -0.36
N PHE A 129 5.73 2.41 0.77
CA PHE A 129 6.15 1.48 1.83
C PHE A 129 4.92 0.73 2.35
N ALA A 130 4.95 -0.60 2.36
CA ALA A 130 3.78 -1.41 2.72
C ALA A 130 3.95 -1.99 4.13
N LEU A 131 3.18 -1.54 5.12
CA LEU A 131 3.22 -2.12 6.46
C LEU A 131 2.45 -3.43 6.48
N SER A 132 3.13 -4.51 6.87
CA SER A 132 2.50 -5.79 7.23
C SER A 132 1.63 -5.65 8.48
N ALA A 133 0.78 -6.65 8.76
CA ALA A 133 -0.04 -6.68 9.97
C ALA A 133 0.79 -6.53 11.26
N THR A 134 1.99 -7.12 11.29
CA THR A 134 2.90 -7.01 12.44
C THR A 134 3.47 -5.60 12.59
N GLU A 135 3.90 -4.96 11.50
CA GLU A 135 4.42 -3.58 11.54
C GLU A 135 3.32 -2.56 11.85
N VAL A 136 2.08 -2.84 11.42
CA VAL A 136 0.89 -2.12 11.88
C VAL A 136 0.73 -2.27 13.39
N GLY A 137 0.91 -3.47 13.93
CA GLY A 137 0.96 -3.73 15.37
C GLY A 137 1.95 -2.83 16.11
N SER A 138 3.18 -2.72 15.59
CA SER A 138 4.19 -1.81 16.16
C SER A 138 3.76 -0.33 16.09
N LEU A 139 3.19 0.10 14.96
CA LEU A 139 2.70 1.48 14.80
C LEU A 139 1.57 1.83 15.78
N ILE A 140 0.61 0.92 15.98
CA ILE A 140 -0.51 1.15 16.92
C ILE A 140 -0.07 1.07 18.39
N SER A 141 1.02 0.36 18.71
CA SER A 141 1.52 0.28 20.09
C SER A 141 2.39 1.46 20.49
N MET A 142 2.86 2.28 19.55
CA MET A 142 3.75 3.42 19.85
C MET A 142 3.15 4.39 20.87
N SER A 143 3.93 4.74 21.89
CA SER A 143 3.68 5.82 22.83
C SER A 143 4.32 7.14 22.37
N SER A 144 4.09 8.22 23.14
CA SER A 144 4.60 9.56 22.84
C SER A 144 6.12 9.72 23.00
N LYS A 145 6.84 8.68 23.40
CA LYS A 145 8.31 8.68 23.53
C LYS A 145 8.98 7.64 22.64
N ASP A 146 8.20 6.80 21.99
CA ASP A 146 8.72 5.66 21.26
C ASP A 146 9.22 6.04 19.87
N SER A 147 10.01 5.15 19.32
CA SER A 147 10.33 5.13 17.91
C SER A 147 10.09 3.73 17.34
N SER A 148 9.83 3.67 16.04
CA SER A 148 9.74 2.42 15.30
C SER A 148 10.49 2.57 13.99
N GLU A 149 11.22 1.52 13.61
CA GLU A 149 12.01 1.48 12.37
C GLU A 149 11.74 0.17 11.63
N PHE A 150 11.53 0.27 10.34
CA PHE A 150 11.17 -0.84 9.46
C PHE A 150 12.05 -0.83 8.22
N PHE A 151 12.52 -2.01 7.79
CA PHE A 151 13.47 -2.16 6.70
C PHE A 151 12.96 -3.18 5.68
N HIS A 152 12.78 -2.72 4.45
CA HIS A 152 12.27 -3.54 3.35
C HIS A 152 13.30 -3.59 2.22
N ASP A 153 13.52 -4.80 1.69
CA ASP A 153 14.17 -5.02 0.39
C ASP A 153 13.12 -5.52 -0.60
N PRO A 154 12.61 -4.65 -1.50
CA PRO A 154 11.60 -5.04 -2.49
C PRO A 154 12.06 -6.14 -3.46
N SER A 155 13.37 -6.34 -3.60
CA SER A 155 14.00 -7.30 -4.50
C SER A 155 14.53 -8.54 -3.75
N MET A 156 14.18 -8.69 -2.48
CA MET A 156 14.54 -9.87 -1.70
C MET A 156 14.08 -11.15 -2.42
N LYS A 157 14.91 -12.20 -2.38
CA LYS A 157 14.71 -13.46 -3.12
C LYS A 157 14.78 -13.35 -4.66
N SER A 158 15.25 -12.23 -5.21
CA SER A 158 15.56 -12.09 -6.64
C SER A 158 17.06 -11.89 -6.87
N SER A 159 17.49 -11.88 -8.13
CA SER A 159 18.88 -11.54 -8.51
C SER A 159 19.30 -10.11 -8.11
N ASN A 160 18.34 -9.22 -7.86
CA ASN A 160 18.57 -7.84 -7.47
C ASN A 160 18.50 -7.61 -5.95
N ALA A 161 18.55 -8.67 -5.15
CA ALA A 161 18.54 -8.55 -3.70
C ALA A 161 19.63 -7.60 -3.19
N GLY A 162 19.28 -6.78 -2.21
CA GLY A 162 20.13 -5.78 -1.60
C GLY A 162 20.36 -4.51 -2.43
N GLN A 163 19.91 -4.47 -3.69
CA GLN A 163 20.11 -3.32 -4.59
C GLN A 163 19.11 -2.18 -4.34
N VAL A 164 17.92 -2.49 -3.84
CA VAL A 164 16.92 -1.50 -3.42
C VAL A 164 16.61 -1.69 -1.95
N ARG A 165 16.79 -0.64 -1.15
CA ARG A 165 16.55 -0.67 0.30
C ARG A 165 15.64 0.47 0.69
N LYS A 166 14.59 0.15 1.44
CA LYS A 166 13.66 1.12 2.00
C LYS A 166 13.72 1.06 3.51
N SER A 167 13.96 2.19 4.15
CA SER A 167 13.89 2.31 5.61
C SER A 167 12.84 3.35 5.98
N LEU A 168 11.85 2.94 6.74
CA LEU A 168 10.83 3.82 7.30
C LEU A 168 11.10 3.97 8.80
N SER A 169 11.18 5.19 9.29
CA SER A 169 11.29 5.48 10.73
C SER A 169 10.19 6.42 11.17
N ILE A 170 9.54 6.11 12.28
CA ILE A 170 8.57 6.96 12.96
C ILE A 170 9.15 7.30 14.31
N LYS A 171 9.35 8.58 14.59
CA LYS A 171 9.98 9.05 15.83
C LYS A 171 9.11 10.11 16.46
N ALA A 172 8.76 9.93 17.74
CA ALA A 172 8.19 11.02 18.52
C ALA A 172 9.20 12.18 18.62
N VAL A 173 8.71 13.41 18.62
CA VAL A 173 9.57 14.59 18.81
C VAL A 173 9.71 14.84 20.31
N PRO A 174 10.92 14.79 20.88
CA PRO A 174 11.12 15.13 22.28
C PRO A 174 10.61 16.55 22.56
N ASP A 175 9.90 16.71 23.67
CA ASP A 175 9.40 18.00 24.18
C ASP A 175 8.45 18.77 23.24
N ALA A 176 7.97 18.13 22.17
CA ALA A 176 6.98 18.69 21.25
C ALA A 176 5.83 17.71 20.99
N ASN A 177 4.68 18.27 20.64
CA ASN A 177 3.51 17.47 20.27
C ASN A 177 3.60 17.03 18.81
N GLY A 178 4.17 15.85 18.56
CA GLY A 178 4.10 15.23 17.24
C GLY A 178 5.15 14.14 17.00
N TYR A 179 5.19 13.73 15.73
CA TYR A 179 6.02 12.65 15.22
C TYR A 179 6.65 13.08 13.91
N PHE A 180 7.84 12.58 13.61
CA PHE A 180 8.39 12.60 12.27
C PHE A 180 8.27 11.21 11.65
N ILE A 181 7.63 11.14 10.50
CA ILE A 181 7.64 9.96 9.64
C ILE A 181 8.66 10.21 8.53
N ASN A 182 9.71 9.40 8.48
CA ASN A 182 10.79 9.52 7.53
C ASN A 182 10.91 8.24 6.70
N LEU A 183 10.80 8.37 5.37
CA LEU A 183 11.07 7.30 4.42
C LEU A 183 12.35 7.62 3.66
N ASN A 184 13.30 6.70 3.68
CA ASN A 184 14.51 6.74 2.87
C ASN A 184 14.52 5.53 1.91
N VAL A 185 14.69 5.80 0.62
CA VAL A 185 14.73 4.79 -0.45
C VAL A 185 16.05 4.93 -1.17
N VAL A 186 16.92 3.93 -1.01
CA VAL A 186 18.19 3.83 -1.72
C VAL A 186 18.02 2.82 -2.84
N ASN A 187 18.25 3.25 -4.08
CA ASN A 187 18.23 2.38 -5.25
C ASN A 187 19.58 2.44 -5.96
N ASN A 188 20.37 1.38 -5.82
CA ASN A 188 21.71 1.28 -6.40
C ASN A 188 21.68 1.01 -7.90
N LEU A 189 20.59 0.43 -8.43
CA LEU A 189 20.44 0.16 -9.86
C LEU A 189 20.35 1.46 -10.66
N THR A 190 19.58 2.43 -10.15
CA THR A 190 19.39 3.75 -10.75
C THR A 190 20.30 4.82 -10.16
N LYS A 191 21.10 4.47 -9.13
CA LYS A 191 21.95 5.39 -8.36
C LYS A 191 21.17 6.58 -7.79
N THR A 192 19.98 6.32 -7.25
CA THR A 192 19.10 7.35 -6.67
C THR A 192 18.90 7.11 -5.17
N THR A 193 18.80 8.21 -4.43
CA THR A 193 18.44 8.21 -3.02
C THR A 193 17.32 9.22 -2.81
N ASP A 194 16.12 8.72 -2.50
CA ASP A 194 14.96 9.56 -2.23
C ASP A 194 14.69 9.60 -0.72
N ARG A 195 14.42 10.80 -0.18
CA ARG A 195 14.10 11.00 1.23
C ARG A 195 12.88 11.87 1.41
N PHE A 196 11.94 11.37 2.22
CA PHE A 196 10.70 12.06 2.56
C PHE A 196 10.62 12.22 4.06
N VAL A 197 10.35 13.43 4.54
CA VAL A 197 10.13 13.70 5.96
C VAL A 197 8.80 14.43 6.11
N VAL A 198 7.87 13.82 6.82
CA VAL A 198 6.55 14.37 7.09
C VAL A 198 6.40 14.59 8.59
N PRO A 199 6.32 15.85 9.07
CA PRO A 199 5.91 16.12 10.45
C PRO A 199 4.42 15.83 10.60
N VAL A 200 4.07 15.05 11.62
CA VAL A 200 2.70 14.61 11.92
C VAL A 200 2.37 15.07 13.34
N THR A 201 1.28 15.81 13.50
CA THR A 201 0.81 16.24 14.82
C THR A 201 0.28 15.05 15.62
N THR A 202 0.18 15.18 16.93
CA THR A 202 -0.43 14.15 17.79
C THR A 202 -1.85 13.78 17.32
N ALA A 203 -2.66 14.76 16.93
CA ALA A 203 -4.02 14.52 16.43
C ALA A 203 -4.04 13.71 15.12
N GLU A 204 -3.21 14.09 14.15
CA GLU A 204 -3.08 13.36 12.88
C GLU A 204 -2.58 11.92 13.12
N PHE A 205 -1.64 11.74 14.06
CA PHE A 205 -1.12 10.42 14.40
C PHE A 205 -2.16 9.56 15.11
N VAL A 206 -2.99 10.13 15.99
CA VAL A 206 -4.11 9.41 16.61
C VAL A 206 -5.10 8.91 15.57
N VAL A 207 -5.48 9.75 14.59
CA VAL A 207 -6.36 9.33 13.48
C VAL A 207 -5.72 8.18 12.70
N MET A 208 -4.42 8.27 12.39
CA MET A 208 -3.68 7.20 11.71
C MET A 208 -3.69 5.90 12.51
N LYS A 209 -3.37 5.93 13.81
CA LYS A 209 -3.41 4.75 14.69
C LYS A 209 -4.80 4.12 14.75
N THR A 210 -5.83 4.93 14.89
CA THR A 210 -7.23 4.46 14.96
C THR A 210 -7.65 3.82 13.64
N ALA A 211 -7.35 4.44 12.50
CA ALA A 211 -7.65 3.88 11.18
C ALA A 211 -6.90 2.55 10.93
N CYS A 212 -5.62 2.49 11.30
CA CYS A 212 -4.82 1.27 11.21
C CYS A 212 -5.33 0.15 12.13
N SER A 213 -5.73 0.48 13.36
CA SER A 213 -6.32 -0.46 14.32
C SER A 213 -7.63 -1.05 13.77
N PHE A 214 -8.51 -0.20 13.23
CA PHE A 214 -9.73 -0.64 12.58
C PHE A 214 -9.46 -1.52 11.34
N ALA A 215 -8.48 -1.15 10.51
CA ALA A 215 -8.15 -1.88 9.29
C ALA A 215 -7.43 -3.22 9.55
N LEU A 216 -6.78 -3.40 10.70
CA LEU A 216 -5.96 -4.57 11.02
C LEU A 216 -6.69 -5.92 10.81
N PRO A 217 -7.88 -6.17 11.40
CA PRO A 217 -8.61 -7.42 11.13
C PRO A 217 -9.03 -7.56 9.66
N HIS A 218 -9.28 -6.45 8.95
CA HIS A 218 -9.65 -6.50 7.53
C HIS A 218 -8.48 -6.91 6.65
N ILE A 219 -7.27 -6.39 6.89
CA ILE A 219 -6.06 -6.77 6.14
C ILE A 219 -5.61 -8.21 6.45
N MET A 220 -6.03 -8.75 7.59
CA MET A 220 -5.86 -10.18 7.94
C MET A 220 -6.94 -11.08 7.31
N GLY A 221 -7.99 -10.50 6.73
CA GLY A 221 -9.09 -11.24 6.10
C GLY A 221 -10.20 -11.66 7.06
N TRP A 222 -10.11 -11.29 8.35
CA TRP A 222 -11.07 -11.71 9.38
C TRP A 222 -12.46 -11.10 9.19
N HIS A 223 -12.57 -10.01 8.43
CA HIS A 223 -13.86 -9.44 8.04
C HIS A 223 -14.77 -10.43 7.30
N ARG A 224 -14.21 -11.43 6.62
CA ARG A 224 -14.98 -12.52 5.98
C ARG A 224 -15.50 -13.55 6.98
N LEU A 225 -14.87 -13.66 8.14
CA LEU A 225 -15.30 -14.55 9.23
C LEU A 225 -16.41 -13.89 10.07
N THR A 226 -16.30 -12.57 10.27
CA THR A 226 -17.21 -11.81 11.14
C THR A 226 -18.45 -11.26 10.42
N ASN A 227 -18.45 -11.26 9.08
CA ASN A 227 -19.61 -10.85 8.28
C ASN A 227 -20.05 -11.98 7.34
N PRO A 228 -20.68 -13.05 7.87
CA PRO A 228 -21.27 -14.13 7.08
C PRO A 228 -22.57 -13.64 6.44
N GLN A 229 -22.47 -12.86 5.37
CA GLN A 229 -23.60 -12.67 4.44
C GLN A 229 -23.32 -13.55 3.21
N LEU A 230 -24.28 -14.45 2.93
CA LEU A 230 -24.32 -15.54 1.93
C LEU A 230 -23.70 -16.89 2.32
N GLU A 231 -24.30 -17.56 3.31
CA GLU A 231 -24.62 -19.00 3.24
C GLU A 231 -25.93 -19.17 4.05
N GLU A 232 -27.09 -19.08 3.36
CA GLU A 232 -28.37 -19.54 3.93
C GLU A 232 -28.27 -21.05 4.15
N GLY A 233 -28.05 -21.49 5.39
CA GLY A 233 -28.10 -22.92 5.71
C GLY A 233 -27.54 -23.38 7.05
N ALA A 234 -26.75 -22.58 7.77
CA ALA A 234 -26.17 -23.02 9.04
C ALA A 234 -27.06 -22.64 10.25
N LYS A 235 -27.79 -23.62 10.76
CA LYS A 235 -28.56 -23.55 12.01
C LYS A 235 -27.66 -22.99 13.14
N LYS A 236 -28.10 -21.89 13.76
CA LYS A 236 -27.49 -21.35 14.98
C LYS A 236 -27.61 -22.38 16.12
N SER A 237 -26.51 -22.99 16.55
CA SER A 237 -26.46 -23.63 17.88
C SER A 237 -25.86 -22.64 18.88
N SER A 238 -26.73 -21.96 19.63
CA SER A 238 -26.34 -21.29 20.86
C SER A 238 -26.23 -22.32 21.98
N LYS A 239 -25.02 -22.57 22.46
CA LYS A 239 -24.72 -23.04 23.83
C LYS A 239 -23.22 -22.89 24.06
N ILE A 240 -22.85 -22.41 25.25
CA ILE A 240 -21.46 -22.37 25.72
C ILE A 240 -20.91 -23.80 25.61
N ASP A 241 -19.81 -23.95 24.88
CA ASP A 241 -19.35 -25.22 24.35
C ASP A 241 -18.25 -25.85 25.23
N PRO A 242 -18.49 -27.02 25.85
CA PRO A 242 -17.45 -27.79 26.53
C PRO A 242 -16.35 -28.32 25.58
N GLN A 243 -16.53 -28.21 24.25
CA GLN A 243 -15.58 -28.70 23.22
C GLN A 243 -14.34 -27.82 23.02
N LEU A 244 -14.18 -26.69 23.74
CA LEU A 244 -12.97 -25.88 23.62
C LEU A 244 -11.69 -26.68 23.94
N LEU A 245 -11.77 -27.61 24.90
CA LEU A 245 -10.66 -28.49 25.26
C LEU A 245 -10.39 -29.55 24.19
N ASP A 246 -11.41 -30.00 23.45
CA ASP A 246 -11.25 -30.98 22.37
C ASP A 246 -10.59 -30.36 21.10
N LEU A 247 -10.54 -29.02 20.98
CA LEU A 247 -9.83 -28.33 19.91
C LEU A 247 -8.31 -28.26 20.13
N GLU A 248 -7.84 -28.51 21.36
CA GLU A 248 -6.42 -28.46 21.73
C GLU A 248 -5.70 -29.80 21.56
N TRP A 249 -6.43 -30.88 21.30
CA TRP A 249 -5.89 -32.24 21.18
C TRP A 249 -6.29 -32.87 19.84
N ASP A 250 -5.30 -33.21 19.01
CA ASP A 250 -5.52 -34.09 17.87
C ASP A 250 -5.77 -35.52 18.38
N LYS A 251 -6.92 -36.10 18.04
CA LYS A 251 -7.24 -37.52 18.30
C LYS A 251 -6.82 -38.40 17.13
#